data_AF-A0A6G1DQ25-F1
#
_entry.id   AF-A0A6G1DQ25-F1
#
_cell.length_a   1.000
_cell.length_b   1.000
_cell.length_c   1.000
_cell.angle_alpha   90.00
_cell.angle_beta   90.00
_cell.angle_gamma   90.00
#
_symmetry.space_group_name_H-M   'P 1'
#
loop_
_entity.id
_entity.type
_entity.pdbx_description
1 polymer ?
#
loop_
_entity_poly.entity_id
_entity_poly.type
_entity_poly.pdbx_seq_one_letter_code
_entity_poly.pdbx_strand_id
1 'polypeptide(L)'
;MFGRDPWGGPLEISNADSATDDDRSRDLDRGALMRQLDETQQSWLLAGPGDQAGKKKKKYVDLGCMVLDRKIFMWTVGTILGVGLFIGFVMMIVKLVPHKRPPPPPPDQYTQALHKALMFFNAQRSGPLPKHNGVSWRGNSCMKDGLSDNTVRKSLVGGFYDAGDAIKFNYPMAWSMTMLSWSVIEYRAKYEAIGELDHVKELIKWGTDYLLKTFNSSADTIDRIVAQVGIGDTSKGGSQPNDHYCWMRPENIDYPRPVTE
;
A
#
# COMPACT_ATOMS: atom_id res chain seq x y z
N MET A 1 16.44 29.78 -9.66
CA MET A 1 15.01 29.92 -9.33
C MET A 1 14.54 28.60 -8.74
N PHE A 2 13.91 28.67 -7.57
CA PHE A 2 13.50 27.52 -6.76
C PHE A 2 12.36 26.73 -7.43
N GLY A 3 12.41 25.40 -7.31
CA GLY A 3 11.29 24.49 -7.53
C GLY A 3 11.43 23.32 -6.57
N ARG A 4 10.64 23.36 -5.50
CA ARG A 4 10.49 22.31 -4.47
C ARG A 4 9.56 21.23 -5.00
N ASP A 5 9.91 19.98 -4.76
CA ASP A 5 9.01 18.83 -4.87
C ASP A 5 7.98 18.85 -3.72
N PRO A 6 6.67 18.72 -3.99
CA PRO A 6 5.68 18.42 -2.97
C PRO A 6 5.42 16.91 -2.94
N TRP A 7 5.38 16.32 -1.73
CA TRP A 7 5.00 14.92 -1.43
C TRP A 7 6.09 13.87 -1.73
N GLY A 8 6.75 13.15 -0.82
CA GLY A 8 6.63 12.89 0.62
C GLY A 8 7.67 11.81 0.97
N GLY A 9 8.07 11.70 2.25
CA GLY A 9 9.34 11.10 2.70
C GLY A 9 9.47 9.56 2.65
N PRO A 10 10.64 9.03 3.02
CA PRO A 10 10.93 7.60 2.97
C PRO A 10 10.26 6.81 4.10
N LEU A 11 9.80 5.62 3.76
CA LEU A 11 9.10 4.66 4.59
C LEU A 11 10.15 3.80 5.34
N GLU A 12 10.44 4.14 6.60
CA GLU A 12 11.30 3.31 7.45
C GLU A 12 10.48 2.16 8.06
N ILE A 13 10.93 0.94 7.79
CA ILE A 13 10.44 -0.30 8.39
C ILE A 13 11.22 -0.51 9.69
N SER A 14 10.57 -0.29 10.83
CA SER A 14 11.06 -0.70 12.15
C SER A 14 10.46 -2.06 12.50
N ASN A 15 11.30 -3.06 12.75
CA ASN A 15 10.89 -4.32 13.36
C ASN A 15 11.81 -4.67 14.55
N ALA A 16 11.17 -4.71 15.72
CA ALA A 16 11.28 -5.66 16.82
C ALA A 16 12.53 -5.67 17.75
N ASP A 17 12.24 -5.26 19.00
CA ASP A 17 12.35 -6.02 20.26
C ASP A 17 13.66 -6.74 20.65
N SER A 18 14.25 -6.29 21.75
CA SER A 18 14.22 -7.00 23.05
C SER A 18 15.12 -6.29 24.08
N ALA A 19 14.55 -5.93 25.23
CA ALA A 19 15.22 -5.27 26.34
C ALA A 19 14.96 -6.03 27.65
N THR A 20 16.03 -6.54 28.26
CA THR A 20 16.25 -6.96 29.67
C THR A 20 17.76 -7.29 29.74
N ASP A 21 18.61 -6.94 30.70
CA ASP A 21 18.45 -6.54 32.09
C ASP A 21 19.65 -5.65 32.50
N ASP A 22 19.39 -4.76 33.45
CA ASP A 22 20.37 -3.98 34.22
C ASP A 22 21.13 -4.87 35.20
N ASP A 23 22.45 -4.65 35.35
CA ASP A 23 23.16 -5.11 36.55
C ASP A 23 24.20 -4.09 37.09
N ARG A 24 23.76 -3.46 38.17
CA ARG A 24 24.44 -2.98 39.38
C ARG A 24 25.96 -2.71 39.37
N SER A 25 26.23 -1.42 39.51
CA SER A 25 27.23 -0.75 40.35
C SER A 25 28.19 -1.63 41.18
N ARG A 26 29.48 -1.49 40.87
CA ARG A 26 30.61 -1.84 41.72
C ARG A 26 30.87 -0.72 42.73
N ASP A 27 30.99 -1.11 43.99
CA ASP A 27 31.82 -0.40 44.96
C ASP A 27 32.31 -1.38 46.04
N LEU A 28 33.48 -1.06 46.63
CA LEU A 28 34.14 -1.64 47.83
C LEU A 28 35.38 -2.56 47.62
N ASP A 29 36.53 -1.91 47.78
CA ASP A 29 37.58 -2.12 48.80
C ASP A 29 38.41 -3.41 48.88
N ARG A 30 39.67 -3.26 48.43
CA ARG A 30 40.90 -3.17 49.24
C ARG A 30 40.87 -3.83 50.64
N GLY A 31 41.48 -5.01 50.76
CA GLY A 31 42.06 -5.47 52.04
C GLY A 31 41.88 -6.95 52.38
N ALA A 32 42.50 -7.85 51.64
CA ALA A 32 42.69 -9.24 52.10
C ALA A 32 43.96 -9.85 51.50
N LEU A 33 45.09 -9.14 51.65
CA LEU A 33 46.42 -9.56 51.21
C LEU A 33 47.19 -10.37 52.29
N MET A 34 46.49 -11.03 53.20
CA MET A 34 47.12 -11.82 54.27
C MET A 34 46.27 -13.02 54.68
N ARG A 35 46.26 -14.12 53.90
CA ARG A 35 45.91 -15.44 54.47
C ARG A 35 46.10 -16.70 53.62
N GLN A 36 46.91 -16.69 52.55
CA GLN A 36 47.08 -17.91 51.74
C GLN A 36 48.54 -18.30 51.47
N LEU A 37 49.46 -17.87 52.34
CA LEU A 37 50.86 -18.28 52.27
C LEU A 37 51.15 -19.67 52.86
N ASP A 38 50.16 -20.37 53.43
CA ASP A 38 50.38 -21.63 54.17
C ASP A 38 50.00 -22.92 53.41
N GLU A 39 49.18 -22.87 52.35
CA GLU A 39 48.74 -24.09 51.66
C GLU A 39 49.71 -24.58 50.56
N THR A 40 50.50 -23.68 49.97
CA THR A 40 51.40 -24.04 48.86
C THR A 40 52.70 -24.70 49.33
N GLN A 41 53.09 -24.52 50.60
CA GLN A 41 54.28 -25.17 51.17
C GLN A 41 54.04 -26.63 51.61
N GLN A 42 52.79 -27.10 51.73
CA GLN A 42 52.50 -28.48 52.10
C GLN A 42 52.42 -29.46 50.91
N SER A 43 52.21 -28.97 49.68
CA SER A 43 52.12 -29.83 48.48
C SER A 43 53.47 -30.34 47.96
N TRP A 44 54.58 -29.71 48.35
CA TRP A 44 55.93 -30.04 47.87
C TRP A 44 56.61 -31.20 48.62
N LEU A 45 56.03 -31.68 49.72
CA LEU A 45 56.66 -32.69 50.59
C LEU A 45 56.17 -34.13 50.37
N LEU A 46 55.25 -34.38 49.42
CA LEU A 46 54.65 -35.71 49.23
C LEU A 46 54.55 -36.22 47.77
N ALA A 47 55.15 -35.54 46.79
CA ALA A 47 55.19 -36.06 45.41
C ALA A 47 56.51 -36.79 45.12
N GLY A 48 56.49 -38.13 45.20
CA GLY A 48 57.58 -39.00 44.76
C GLY A 48 57.78 -38.97 43.24
N PRO A 49 59.00 -39.31 42.74
CA PRO A 49 59.35 -39.14 41.33
C PRO A 49 58.64 -40.18 40.46
N GLY A 50 57.55 -39.78 39.81
CA GLY A 50 56.78 -40.69 38.94
C GLY A 50 55.78 -40.07 37.98
N ASP A 51 55.23 -38.88 38.24
CA ASP A 51 54.09 -38.39 37.45
C ASP A 51 54.29 -36.96 36.95
N GLN A 52 54.54 -36.80 35.63
CA GLN A 52 53.58 -36.19 34.70
C GLN A 52 54.23 -35.99 33.32
N ALA A 53 53.76 -36.79 32.36
CA ALA A 53 54.09 -36.75 30.96
C ALA A 53 53.56 -35.50 30.23
N GLY A 54 54.37 -34.98 29.31
CA GLY A 54 54.04 -34.24 28.08
C GLY A 54 52.88 -33.21 28.06
N LYS A 55 53.22 -31.91 28.08
CA LYS A 55 52.33 -30.83 27.57
C LYS A 55 53.09 -29.89 26.61
N LYS A 56 52.73 -29.90 25.31
CA LYS A 56 53.26 -28.96 24.30
C LYS A 56 52.77 -27.53 24.59
N LYS A 57 53.69 -26.56 24.73
CA LYS A 57 53.37 -25.15 25.00
C LYS A 57 52.74 -24.48 23.77
N LYS A 58 51.51 -23.94 23.89
CA LYS A 58 50.88 -23.10 22.86
C LYS A 58 51.54 -21.71 22.85
N LYS A 59 51.79 -21.15 21.66
CA LYS A 59 52.52 -19.87 21.46
C LYS A 59 51.49 -18.75 21.26
N TYR A 60 51.49 -17.76 22.15
CA TYR A 60 50.54 -16.65 22.19
C TYR A 60 51.16 -15.36 21.64
N VAL A 61 50.32 -14.40 21.22
CA VAL A 61 50.72 -13.05 20.82
C VAL A 61 50.05 -12.06 21.76
N ASP A 62 50.82 -11.14 22.33
CA ASP A 62 50.34 -10.17 23.30
C ASP A 62 50.29 -8.77 22.64
N LEU A 63 49.09 -8.19 22.59
CA LEU A 63 48.84 -6.86 22.03
C LEU A 63 48.62 -5.81 23.13
N GLY A 64 49.12 -6.05 24.35
CA GLY A 64 49.21 -5.05 25.41
C GLY A 64 47.94 -4.88 26.25
N CYS A 65 46.78 -5.40 25.82
CA CYS A 65 45.57 -5.46 26.65
C CYS A 65 44.78 -6.79 26.53
N MET A 66 45.18 -7.73 25.67
CA MET A 66 44.57 -9.07 25.52
C MET A 66 45.59 -10.07 24.96
N VAL A 67 45.67 -11.28 25.55
CA VAL A 67 46.55 -12.38 25.10
C VAL A 67 45.76 -13.39 24.26
N LEU A 68 46.06 -13.49 22.96
CA LEU A 68 45.37 -14.38 22.03
C LEU A 68 46.32 -15.48 21.48
N ASP A 69 45.78 -16.67 21.22
CA ASP A 69 46.55 -17.76 20.60
C ASP A 69 46.99 -17.33 19.19
N ARG A 70 48.28 -17.49 18.87
CA ARG A 70 48.85 -17.08 17.58
C ARG A 70 48.12 -17.70 16.39
N LYS A 71 47.58 -18.92 16.56
CA LYS A 71 46.79 -19.57 15.50
C LYS A 71 45.46 -18.87 15.24
N ILE A 72 44.77 -18.47 16.31
CA ILE A 72 43.49 -17.76 16.20
C ILE A 72 43.75 -16.40 15.57
N PHE A 73 44.73 -15.65 16.06
CA PHE A 73 45.09 -14.33 15.51
C PHE A 73 45.42 -14.38 14.01
N MET A 74 46.25 -15.34 13.57
CA MET A 74 46.59 -15.49 12.15
C MET A 74 45.38 -15.89 11.30
N TRP A 75 44.47 -16.71 11.83
CA TRP A 75 43.20 -17.00 11.16
C TRP A 75 42.34 -15.74 11.03
N THR A 76 42.16 -14.96 12.10
CA THR A 76 41.34 -13.74 12.06
C THR A 76 41.88 -12.72 11.06
N VAL A 77 43.19 -12.48 11.05
CA VAL A 77 43.84 -11.58 10.08
C VAL A 77 43.68 -12.10 8.65
N GLY A 78 43.85 -13.41 8.44
CA GLY A 78 43.63 -14.05 7.14
C GLY A 78 42.19 -13.88 6.63
N THR A 79 41.20 -14.07 7.51
CA THR A 79 39.78 -13.89 7.17
C THR A 79 39.46 -12.44 6.83
N ILE A 80 39.97 -11.47 7.59
CA ILE A 80 39.77 -10.04 7.32
C ILE A 80 40.35 -9.66 5.96
N LEU A 81 41.57 -10.11 5.64
CA LEU A 81 42.20 -9.87 4.34
C LEU A 81 41.42 -10.54 3.20
N GLY A 82 40.96 -11.78 3.39
CA GLY A 82 40.13 -12.49 2.41
C GLY A 82 38.81 -11.78 2.12
N VAL A 83 38.13 -11.29 3.16
CA VAL A 83 36.89 -10.51 3.03
C VAL A 83 37.16 -9.17 2.34
N GLY A 84 38.24 -8.48 2.70
CA GLY A 84 38.62 -7.22 2.07
C GLY A 84 38.92 -7.37 0.57
N LEU A 85 39.62 -8.44 0.18
CA LEU A 85 39.87 -8.77 -1.23
C LEU A 85 38.59 -9.13 -1.97
N PHE A 86 37.67 -9.86 -1.34
CA PHE A 86 36.37 -10.19 -1.93
C PHE A 86 35.52 -8.94 -2.17
N ILE A 87 35.42 -8.04 -1.19
CA ILE A 87 34.71 -6.77 -1.34
C ILE A 87 35.35 -5.93 -2.44
N GLY A 88 36.68 -5.80 -2.45
CA GLY A 88 37.42 -5.07 -3.48
C GLY A 88 37.18 -5.63 -4.89
N PHE A 89 37.15 -6.95 -5.03
CA PHE A 89 36.85 -7.63 -6.29
C PHE A 89 35.41 -7.39 -6.76
N VAL A 90 34.43 -7.46 -5.86
CA VAL A 90 33.02 -7.15 -6.17
C VAL A 90 32.88 -5.69 -6.60
N MET A 91 33.51 -4.74 -5.90
CA MET A 91 33.48 -3.33 -6.29
C MET A 91 34.16 -3.07 -7.64
N MET A 92 35.26 -3.77 -7.92
CA MET A 92 35.94 -3.71 -9.21
C MET A 92 35.01 -4.19 -10.34
N ILE A 93 34.30 -5.30 -10.15
CA ILE A 93 33.30 -5.79 -11.11
C ILE A 93 32.19 -4.75 -11.29
N VAL A 94 31.61 -4.22 -10.22
CA VAL A 94 30.52 -3.22 -10.30
C VAL A 94 30.96 -1.96 -11.07
N LYS A 95 32.21 -1.53 -10.91
CA LYS A 95 32.74 -0.34 -11.61
C LYS A 95 33.19 -0.60 -13.04
N LEU A 96 33.61 -1.82 -13.37
CA LEU A 96 34.06 -2.20 -14.71
C LEU A 96 32.92 -2.69 -15.61
N VAL A 97 31.81 -3.19 -15.04
CA VAL A 97 30.63 -3.57 -15.80
C VAL A 97 29.98 -2.29 -16.34
N PRO A 98 29.88 -2.10 -17.68
CA PRO A 98 29.22 -0.95 -18.26
C PRO A 98 27.75 -0.95 -17.83
N HIS A 99 27.37 0.01 -17.00
CA HIS A 99 25.98 0.18 -16.62
C HIS A 99 25.22 0.66 -17.86
N LYS A 100 24.55 -0.27 -18.56
CA LYS A 100 23.65 0.10 -19.65
C LYS A 100 22.52 0.90 -19.02
N ARG A 101 22.47 2.20 -19.32
CA ARG A 101 21.29 3.00 -18.97
C ARG A 101 20.09 2.34 -19.66
N PRO A 102 18.98 2.12 -18.94
CA PRO A 102 17.78 1.67 -19.61
C PRO A 102 17.42 2.69 -20.70
N PRO A 103 16.92 2.24 -21.86
CA PRO A 103 16.40 3.17 -22.86
C PRO A 103 15.27 3.99 -22.22
N PRO A 104 15.01 5.20 -22.75
CA PRO A 104 13.82 5.94 -22.34
C PRO A 104 12.57 5.07 -22.54
N PRO A 105 11.56 5.19 -21.66
CA PRO A 105 10.32 4.45 -21.83
C PRO A 105 9.67 4.80 -23.18
N PRO A 106 8.91 3.87 -23.76
CA PRO A 106 8.15 4.17 -24.97
C PRO A 106 7.15 5.31 -24.71
N PRO A 107 6.75 6.07 -25.74
CA PRO A 107 5.72 7.09 -25.60
C PRO A 107 4.40 6.53 -25.08
N ASP A 108 3.74 7.27 -24.21
CA ASP A 108 2.44 6.91 -23.68
C ASP A 108 1.36 6.87 -24.77
N GLN A 109 0.49 5.86 -24.70
CA GLN A 109 -0.63 5.70 -25.62
C GLN A 109 -1.89 6.39 -25.06
N TYR A 110 -1.87 7.72 -24.98
CA TYR A 110 -2.95 8.51 -24.37
C TYR A 110 -4.33 8.29 -25.01
N THR A 111 -4.39 8.04 -26.32
CA THR A 111 -5.65 7.71 -27.01
C THR A 111 -6.28 6.44 -26.44
N GLN A 112 -5.48 5.38 -26.23
CA GLN A 112 -5.98 4.13 -25.66
C GLN A 112 -6.31 4.28 -24.17
N ALA A 113 -5.51 5.06 -23.44
CA ALA A 113 -5.78 5.36 -22.04
C ALA A 113 -7.11 6.09 -21.87
N LEU A 114 -7.37 7.12 -22.69
CA LEU A 114 -8.61 7.88 -22.66
C LEU A 114 -9.81 7.04 -23.07
N HIS A 115 -9.71 6.23 -24.14
CA HIS A 115 -10.77 5.30 -24.53
C HIS A 115 -11.15 4.37 -23.37
N LYS A 116 -10.17 3.76 -22.71
CA LYS A 116 -10.40 2.88 -21.54
C LYS A 116 -10.99 3.64 -20.35
N ALA A 117 -10.56 4.88 -20.11
CA ALA A 117 -11.11 5.73 -19.06
C ALA A 117 -12.59 6.06 -19.31
N LEU A 118 -13.01 6.27 -20.56
CA LEU A 118 -14.43 6.46 -20.88
C LEU A 118 -15.21 5.15 -20.79
N MET A 119 -14.62 4.01 -21.19
CA MET A 119 -15.23 2.69 -21.00
C MET A 119 -15.48 2.34 -19.53
N PHE A 120 -14.67 2.87 -18.59
CA PHE A 120 -14.94 2.72 -17.16
C PHE A 120 -16.32 3.26 -16.79
N PHE A 121 -16.72 4.43 -17.29
CA PHE A 121 -18.07 4.96 -17.03
C PHE A 121 -19.17 4.08 -17.63
N ASN A 122 -18.98 3.52 -18.83
CA ASN A 122 -19.93 2.54 -19.39
C ASN A 122 -20.12 1.33 -18.46
N ALA A 123 -19.04 0.89 -17.82
CA ALA A 123 -19.04 -0.21 -16.88
C ALA A 123 -19.68 0.16 -15.52
N GLN A 124 -19.88 1.44 -15.22
CA GLN A 124 -20.53 1.91 -13.99
C GLN A 124 -22.01 2.27 -14.17
N ARG A 125 -22.57 2.28 -15.38
CA ARG A 125 -23.97 2.66 -15.62
C ARG A 125 -24.95 1.79 -14.83
N SER A 126 -25.92 2.39 -14.14
CA SER A 126 -27.04 1.72 -13.47
C SER A 126 -28.33 1.88 -14.29
N GLY A 127 -29.28 0.95 -14.22
CA GLY A 127 -30.55 1.03 -14.95
C GLY A 127 -30.56 0.26 -16.28
N PRO A 128 -31.41 0.66 -17.25
CA PRO A 128 -31.55 -0.05 -18.51
C PRO A 128 -30.41 0.31 -19.46
N LEU A 129 -29.47 -0.59 -19.68
CA LEU A 129 -28.29 -0.31 -20.50
C LEU A 129 -28.66 -0.19 -21.99
N PRO A 130 -28.07 0.77 -22.72
CA PRO A 130 -28.20 0.84 -24.17
C PRO A 130 -27.67 -0.44 -24.83
N LYS A 131 -28.29 -0.85 -25.94
CA LYS A 131 -27.82 -2.02 -26.73
C LYS A 131 -26.34 -1.91 -27.15
N HIS A 132 -25.84 -0.69 -27.28
CA HIS A 132 -24.46 -0.38 -27.67
C HIS A 132 -23.62 0.15 -26.50
N ASN A 133 -23.75 -0.41 -25.28
CA ASN A 133 -22.98 0.03 -24.11
C ASN A 133 -21.46 -0.25 -24.19
N GLY A 134 -21.01 -1.12 -25.12
CA GLY A 134 -19.58 -1.45 -25.28
C GLY A 134 -18.99 -2.32 -24.16
N VAL A 135 -19.78 -2.69 -23.14
CA VAL A 135 -19.37 -3.54 -22.02
C VAL A 135 -20.27 -4.78 -21.99
N SER A 136 -19.80 -5.88 -22.54
CA SER A 136 -20.60 -7.09 -22.83
C SER A 136 -21.04 -7.89 -21.60
N TRP A 137 -20.35 -7.72 -20.48
CA TRP A 137 -20.63 -8.44 -19.23
C TRP A 137 -21.58 -7.68 -18.30
N ARG A 138 -21.96 -6.44 -18.64
CA ARG A 138 -22.94 -5.63 -17.90
C ARG A 138 -24.35 -5.82 -18.46
N GLY A 139 -25.35 -5.77 -17.58
CA GLY A 139 -26.76 -5.87 -17.93
C GLY A 139 -27.64 -4.85 -17.20
N ASN A 140 -28.95 -4.91 -17.48
CA ASN A 140 -29.93 -4.05 -16.82
C ASN A 140 -29.96 -4.35 -15.32
N SER A 141 -29.89 -3.31 -14.51
CA SER A 141 -29.71 -3.43 -13.05
C SER A 141 -30.46 -2.33 -12.30
N CYS A 142 -30.82 -2.57 -11.04
CA CYS A 142 -31.46 -1.60 -10.15
C CYS A 142 -32.71 -0.89 -10.74
N MET A 143 -33.54 -1.62 -11.50
CA MET A 143 -34.70 -1.10 -12.24
C MET A 143 -35.86 -0.59 -11.35
N LYS A 144 -35.73 -0.72 -10.03
CA LYS A 144 -36.73 -0.31 -9.04
C LYS A 144 -36.29 0.88 -8.19
N ASP A 145 -35.10 1.45 -8.46
CA ASP A 145 -34.56 2.59 -7.71
C ASP A 145 -35.56 3.75 -7.64
N GLY A 146 -35.86 4.21 -6.42
CA GLY A 146 -36.81 5.30 -6.13
C GLY A 146 -38.30 4.93 -6.15
N LEU A 147 -38.67 3.78 -6.71
CA LEU A 147 -40.09 3.38 -6.81
C LEU A 147 -40.66 2.88 -5.48
N SER A 148 -39.83 2.29 -4.62
CA SER A 148 -40.24 1.81 -3.30
C SER A 148 -40.28 2.90 -2.22
N ASP A 149 -39.82 4.12 -2.54
CA ASP A 149 -39.80 5.23 -1.59
C ASP A 149 -41.08 6.07 -1.70
N ASN A 150 -41.86 6.07 -0.61
CA ASN A 150 -43.13 6.79 -0.53
C ASN A 150 -42.98 8.32 -0.52
N THR A 151 -41.79 8.84 -0.22
CA THR A 151 -41.54 10.28 -0.09
C THR A 151 -41.15 10.93 -1.42
N VAL A 152 -40.51 10.17 -2.31
CA VAL A 152 -40.05 10.64 -3.62
C VAL A 152 -41.01 10.22 -4.74
N ARG A 153 -41.55 8.99 -4.70
CA ARG A 153 -42.47 8.39 -5.71
C ARG A 153 -42.08 8.68 -7.17
N LYS A 154 -40.78 8.80 -7.46
CA LYS A 154 -40.22 9.10 -8.77
C LYS A 154 -39.19 8.04 -9.11
N SER A 155 -39.15 7.64 -10.38
CA SER A 155 -38.11 6.74 -10.86
C SER A 155 -36.75 7.43 -10.74
N LEU A 156 -35.86 6.83 -9.96
CA LEU A 156 -34.45 7.22 -9.85
C LEU A 156 -33.56 6.22 -10.61
N VAL A 157 -34.12 5.47 -11.55
CA VAL A 157 -33.37 4.54 -12.40
C VAL A 157 -32.43 5.31 -13.33
N GLY A 158 -31.18 4.86 -13.45
CA GLY A 158 -30.13 5.52 -14.23
C GLY A 158 -28.91 5.89 -13.36
N GLY A 159 -28.05 6.73 -13.94
CA GLY A 159 -26.85 7.24 -13.26
C GLY A 159 -25.72 6.22 -13.24
N PHE A 160 -24.73 6.46 -12.37
CA PHE A 160 -23.55 5.63 -12.21
C PHE A 160 -23.48 5.06 -10.79
N TYR A 161 -22.96 3.84 -10.66
CA TYR A 161 -22.46 3.35 -9.39
C TYR A 161 -21.17 4.07 -9.04
N ASP A 162 -20.98 4.37 -7.75
CA ASP A 162 -19.89 5.22 -7.28
C ASP A 162 -18.52 4.57 -7.45
N ALA A 163 -18.40 3.31 -7.02
CA ALA A 163 -17.12 2.60 -6.99
C ALA A 163 -17.30 1.11 -7.30
N GLY A 164 -16.80 0.23 -6.42
CA GLY A 164 -16.98 -1.22 -6.52
C GLY A 164 -18.29 -1.74 -5.95
N ASP A 165 -19.12 -0.85 -5.39
CA ASP A 165 -20.46 -1.15 -4.91
C ASP A 165 -21.52 -0.80 -5.97
N ALA A 166 -22.79 -0.96 -5.62
CA ALA A 166 -23.91 -0.50 -6.44
C ALA A 166 -24.63 0.71 -5.82
N ILE A 167 -23.96 1.47 -4.97
CA ILE A 167 -24.53 2.68 -4.38
C ILE A 167 -24.40 3.83 -5.37
N LYS A 168 -25.43 4.67 -5.44
CA LYS A 168 -25.39 5.92 -6.19
C LYS A 168 -25.22 7.06 -5.21
N PHE A 169 -23.98 7.47 -4.99
CA PHE A 169 -23.66 8.69 -4.25
C PHE A 169 -23.68 9.89 -5.20
N ASN A 170 -24.61 10.83 -4.99
CA ASN A 170 -24.84 11.88 -5.97
C ASN A 170 -23.75 12.96 -5.96
N TYR A 171 -23.09 13.19 -4.82
CA TYR A 171 -22.00 14.17 -4.72
C TYR A 171 -20.78 13.80 -5.61
N PRO A 172 -20.13 12.63 -5.46
CA PRO A 172 -19.03 12.22 -6.34
C PRO A 172 -19.48 12.02 -7.79
N MET A 173 -20.72 11.60 -8.03
CA MET A 173 -21.27 11.52 -9.38
C MET A 173 -21.37 12.89 -10.04
N ALA A 174 -21.94 13.88 -9.36
CA ALA A 174 -22.05 15.25 -9.84
C ALA A 174 -20.67 15.85 -10.12
N TRP A 175 -19.72 15.67 -9.19
CA TRP A 175 -18.33 16.07 -9.39
C TRP A 175 -17.72 15.44 -10.64
N SER A 176 -17.91 14.13 -10.86
CA SER A 176 -17.39 13.43 -12.03
C SER A 176 -17.98 13.96 -13.33
N MET A 177 -19.28 14.25 -13.36
CA MET A 177 -19.94 14.85 -14.53
C MET A 177 -19.47 16.27 -14.79
N THR A 178 -19.22 17.07 -13.75
CA THR A 178 -18.61 18.39 -13.87
C THR A 178 -17.20 18.30 -14.48
N MET A 179 -16.35 17.40 -13.98
CA MET A 179 -14.98 17.25 -14.47
C MET A 179 -14.93 16.71 -15.91
N LEU A 180 -15.77 15.73 -16.26
CA LEU A 180 -15.90 15.27 -17.65
C LEU A 180 -16.36 16.40 -18.56
N SER A 181 -17.40 17.15 -18.16
CA SER A 181 -17.91 18.29 -18.94
C SER A 181 -16.85 19.37 -19.14
N TRP A 182 -16.11 19.72 -18.08
CA TRP A 182 -15.02 20.67 -18.17
C TRP A 182 -13.92 20.19 -19.11
N SER A 183 -13.53 18.91 -19.04
CA SER A 183 -12.54 18.34 -19.96
C SER A 183 -12.97 18.45 -21.43
N VAL A 184 -14.26 18.31 -21.73
CA VAL A 184 -14.79 18.44 -23.09
C VAL A 184 -14.81 19.91 -23.53
N ILE A 185 -15.09 20.84 -22.63
CA ILE A 185 -15.02 22.29 -22.91
C ILE A 185 -13.59 22.67 -23.30
N GLU A 186 -12.59 22.25 -22.52
CA GLU A 186 -11.19 22.59 -22.75
C GLU A 186 -10.57 21.87 -23.96
N TYR A 187 -10.90 20.58 -24.13
CA TYR A 187 -10.20 19.69 -25.06
C TYR A 187 -11.11 19.11 -26.15
N ARG A 188 -12.21 19.79 -26.49
CA ARG A 188 -13.20 19.35 -27.50
C ARG A 188 -12.54 18.80 -28.78
N ALA A 189 -11.61 19.56 -29.35
CA ALA A 189 -10.93 19.20 -30.60
C ALA A 189 -10.09 17.92 -30.47
N LYS A 190 -9.57 17.61 -29.27
CA LYS A 190 -8.80 16.38 -29.02
C LYS A 190 -9.72 15.16 -28.95
N TYR A 191 -10.86 15.29 -28.28
CA TYR A 191 -11.89 14.24 -28.28
C TYR A 191 -12.40 13.96 -29.69
N GLU A 192 -12.62 15.00 -30.49
CA GLU A 192 -13.04 14.86 -31.90
C GLU A 192 -11.98 14.17 -32.74
N ALA A 193 -10.71 14.56 -32.61
CA ALA A 193 -9.60 13.97 -33.35
C ALA A 193 -9.40 12.47 -33.10
N ILE A 194 -9.82 11.96 -31.95
CA ILE A 194 -9.74 10.53 -31.61
C ILE A 194 -11.09 9.78 -31.72
N GLY A 195 -12.15 10.45 -32.17
CA GLY A 195 -13.47 9.84 -32.33
C GLY A 195 -14.25 9.57 -31.03
N GLU A 196 -13.87 10.20 -29.91
CA GLU A 196 -14.49 9.98 -28.59
C GLU A 196 -15.49 11.07 -28.19
N LEU A 197 -15.65 12.12 -29.01
CA LEU A 197 -16.48 13.28 -28.64
C LEU A 197 -17.94 12.91 -28.36
N ASP A 198 -18.56 12.07 -29.18
CA ASP A 198 -19.95 11.67 -28.94
C ASP A 198 -20.07 10.68 -27.79
N HIS A 199 -19.09 9.79 -27.61
CA HIS A 199 -19.07 8.86 -26.48
C HIS A 199 -19.00 9.60 -25.13
N VAL A 200 -18.10 10.56 -24.97
CA VAL A 200 -18.01 11.36 -23.73
C VAL A 200 -19.27 12.21 -23.50
N LYS A 201 -19.89 12.76 -24.56
CA LYS A 201 -21.16 13.47 -24.45
C LYS A 201 -22.30 12.56 -23.98
N GLU A 202 -22.37 11.33 -24.49
CA GLU A 202 -23.35 10.34 -24.03
C GLU A 202 -23.13 9.91 -22.58
N LEU A 203 -21.88 9.83 -22.13
CA LEU A 203 -21.56 9.58 -20.71
C LEU A 203 -22.02 10.74 -19.82
N ILE A 204 -21.70 11.98 -20.20
CA ILE A 204 -22.14 13.19 -19.50
C ILE A 204 -23.67 13.23 -19.44
N LYS A 205 -24.33 13.02 -20.58
CA LYS A 205 -25.79 12.99 -20.68
C LYS A 205 -26.41 11.93 -19.77
N TRP A 206 -25.84 10.72 -19.73
CA TRP A 206 -26.33 9.65 -18.86
C TRP A 206 -26.34 10.04 -17.37
N GLY A 207 -25.26 10.67 -16.91
CA GLY A 207 -25.15 11.12 -15.53
C GLY A 207 -26.06 12.32 -15.24
N THR A 208 -26.08 13.33 -16.11
CA THR A 208 -26.90 14.54 -15.90
C THR A 208 -28.39 14.26 -16.03
N ASP A 209 -28.82 13.38 -16.94
CA ASP A 209 -30.22 12.93 -17.03
C ASP A 209 -30.67 12.26 -15.73
N TYR A 210 -29.78 11.55 -15.03
CA TYR A 210 -30.07 11.01 -13.71
C TYR A 210 -30.10 12.11 -12.63
N LEU A 211 -29.14 13.04 -12.61
CA LEU A 211 -29.13 14.13 -11.63
C LEU A 211 -30.37 15.02 -11.74
N LEU A 212 -30.90 15.25 -12.94
CA LEU A 212 -32.18 15.96 -13.13
C LEU A 212 -33.39 15.20 -12.54
N LYS A 213 -33.26 13.90 -12.28
CA LYS A 213 -34.31 13.12 -11.59
C LYS A 213 -34.28 13.35 -10.08
N THR A 214 -33.15 13.73 -9.49
CA THR A 214 -32.95 13.79 -8.03
C THR A 214 -33.66 14.96 -7.37
N PHE A 215 -34.09 15.96 -8.14
CA PHE A 215 -34.89 17.08 -7.65
C PHE A 215 -36.02 17.40 -8.64
N ASN A 216 -36.90 18.34 -8.28
CA ASN A 216 -37.88 18.88 -9.22
C ASN A 216 -37.22 19.93 -10.12
N SER A 217 -36.65 19.50 -11.24
CA SER A 217 -35.95 20.37 -12.19
C SER A 217 -36.84 21.41 -12.89
N SER A 218 -38.16 21.34 -12.70
CA SER A 218 -39.13 22.28 -13.25
C SER A 218 -39.71 23.23 -12.19
N ALA A 219 -39.31 23.10 -10.91
CA ALA A 219 -39.76 24.00 -9.86
C ALA A 219 -38.94 25.29 -9.83
N ASP A 220 -39.59 26.40 -9.45
CA ASP A 220 -38.94 27.71 -9.29
C ASP A 220 -37.98 27.74 -8.09
N THR A 221 -38.22 26.86 -7.10
CA THR A 221 -37.40 26.71 -5.89
C THR A 221 -37.09 25.25 -5.64
N ILE A 222 -35.84 24.93 -5.28
CA ILE A 222 -35.42 23.57 -4.90
C ILE A 222 -35.32 23.51 -3.38
N ASP A 223 -36.25 22.79 -2.76
CA ASP A 223 -36.33 22.56 -1.31
C ASP A 223 -35.86 21.16 -0.90
N ARG A 224 -35.90 20.20 -1.84
CA ARG A 224 -35.49 18.81 -1.64
C ARG A 224 -34.65 18.33 -2.81
N ILE A 225 -33.58 17.59 -2.50
CA ILE A 225 -32.72 16.93 -3.46
C ILE A 225 -32.39 15.55 -2.92
N VAL A 226 -32.52 14.52 -3.75
CA VAL A 226 -32.02 13.19 -3.40
C VAL A 226 -30.49 13.26 -3.41
N ALA A 227 -29.87 12.81 -2.32
CA ALA A 227 -28.42 12.70 -2.16
C ALA A 227 -27.90 11.29 -2.49
N GLN A 228 -28.71 10.25 -2.29
CA GLN A 228 -28.24 8.85 -2.39
C GLN A 228 -29.35 7.86 -2.75
N VAL A 229 -28.98 6.78 -3.45
CA VAL A 229 -29.79 5.56 -3.59
C VAL A 229 -28.95 4.32 -3.30
N GLY A 230 -29.45 3.46 -2.40
CA GLY A 230 -28.70 2.32 -1.87
C GLY A 230 -28.09 2.64 -0.51
N ILE A 231 -27.58 1.63 0.17
CA ILE A 231 -26.99 1.77 1.51
C ILE A 231 -25.83 0.80 1.68
N GLY A 232 -24.75 1.29 2.28
CA GLY A 232 -23.54 0.53 2.61
C GLY A 232 -23.29 0.54 4.11
N ASP A 233 -24.25 0.08 4.90
CA ASP A 233 -24.11 0.05 6.35
C ASP A 233 -23.39 -1.23 6.78
N THR A 234 -22.17 -1.06 7.30
CA THR A 234 -21.36 -2.14 7.88
C THR A 234 -21.36 -2.11 9.40
N SER A 235 -22.11 -1.19 10.01
CA SER A 235 -22.15 -1.04 11.45
C SER A 235 -22.77 -2.26 12.14
N LYS A 236 -22.28 -2.56 13.34
CA LYS A 236 -22.82 -3.57 14.28
C LYS A 236 -22.81 -5.02 13.78
N GLY A 237 -22.04 -5.35 12.74
CA GLY A 237 -22.00 -6.72 12.20
C GLY A 237 -23.37 -7.19 11.69
N GLY A 238 -24.21 -6.24 11.27
CA GLY A 238 -25.57 -6.51 10.83
C GLY A 238 -25.60 -7.50 9.67
N SER A 239 -26.43 -8.54 9.78
CA SER A 239 -26.71 -9.50 8.71
C SER A 239 -27.75 -8.98 7.71
N GLN A 240 -28.04 -7.68 7.72
CA GLN A 240 -29.03 -7.07 6.84
C GLN A 240 -28.41 -6.90 5.45
N PRO A 241 -28.94 -7.58 4.41
CA PRO A 241 -28.43 -7.47 3.06
C PRO A 241 -28.42 -6.01 2.57
N ASN A 242 -27.26 -5.55 2.12
CA ASN A 242 -27.03 -4.21 1.59
C ASN A 242 -25.80 -4.18 0.67
N ASP A 243 -25.52 -3.03 0.05
CA ASP A 243 -24.50 -2.89 -0.99
C ASP A 243 -23.07 -3.20 -0.52
N HIS A 244 -22.76 -3.04 0.77
CA HIS A 244 -21.43 -3.36 1.32
C HIS A 244 -21.38 -4.72 2.02
N TYR A 245 -22.54 -5.31 2.33
CA TYR A 245 -22.64 -6.67 2.88
C TYR A 245 -22.63 -7.73 1.77
N CYS A 246 -23.28 -7.45 0.63
CA CYS A 246 -23.48 -8.40 -0.46
C CYS A 246 -22.44 -8.24 -1.57
N TRP A 247 -21.60 -9.27 -1.78
CA TRP A 247 -20.72 -9.34 -2.95
C TRP A 247 -21.42 -9.98 -4.14
N MET A 248 -22.01 -9.16 -5.01
CA MET A 248 -22.78 -9.68 -6.15
C MET A 248 -22.76 -8.73 -7.34
N ARG A 249 -23.25 -9.23 -8.47
CA ARG A 249 -23.46 -8.43 -9.66
C ARG A 249 -24.64 -7.47 -9.44
N PRO A 250 -24.59 -6.24 -9.94
CA PRO A 250 -25.69 -5.29 -9.80
C PRO A 250 -27.00 -5.77 -10.44
N GLU A 251 -26.92 -6.65 -11.45
CA GLU A 251 -28.06 -7.28 -12.10
C GLU A 251 -28.81 -8.28 -11.20
N ASN A 252 -28.18 -8.71 -10.11
CA ASN A 252 -28.69 -9.73 -9.18
C ASN A 252 -29.15 -9.14 -7.83
N ILE A 253 -29.08 -7.81 -7.65
CA ILE A 253 -29.48 -7.17 -6.40
C ILE A 253 -30.98 -7.35 -6.16
N ASP A 254 -31.30 -7.98 -5.03
CA ASP A 254 -32.67 -8.25 -4.57
C ASP A 254 -33.00 -7.62 -3.21
N TYR A 255 -32.01 -7.02 -2.53
CA TYR A 255 -32.20 -6.31 -1.27
C TYR A 255 -32.79 -4.90 -1.45
N PRO A 256 -33.42 -4.33 -0.40
CA PRO A 256 -33.96 -2.97 -0.45
C PRO A 256 -32.85 -1.93 -0.68
N ARG A 257 -33.13 -0.97 -1.56
CA ARG A 257 -32.24 0.15 -1.88
C ARG A 257 -32.92 1.47 -1.51
N PRO A 258 -32.78 1.93 -0.25
CA PRO A 258 -33.47 3.12 0.23
C PRO A 258 -32.95 4.38 -0.48
N VAL A 259 -33.75 5.45 -0.43
CA VAL A 259 -33.39 6.77 -0.93
C VAL A 259 -33.07 7.67 0.26
N THR A 260 -32.05 8.52 0.12
CA THR A 260 -31.72 9.56 1.11
C THR A 260 -31.71 10.91 0.40
N GLU A 261 -32.30 11.92 1.04
CA GLU A 261 -32.33 13.31 0.61
C GLU A 261 -31.35 14.15 1.44
#